data_AF-A0A7I8JCN7-F1
#
_entry.id   AF-A0A7I8JCN7-F1
#
_cell.length_a   1.000
_cell.length_b   1.000
_cell.length_c   1.000
_cell.angle_alpha   90.00
_cell.angle_beta   90.00
_cell.angle_gamma   90.00
#
_symmetry.space_group_name_H-M   'P 1'
#
loop_
_entity.id
_entity.type
_entity.pdbx_description
1 polymer ?
#
loop_
_entity_poly.entity_id
_entity_poly.type
_entity_poly.pdbx_seq_one_letter_code
_entity_poly.pdbx_strand_id
1 'polypeptide(L)'
;MIRDLVNRGRSSAAEERYRRDLAADAARAADRFADLKQNRLAFRRAVMASLREIGYNAGICKSSYEYIDVLTSPPDQAARYIVDIDFAGEFEIARPTAEYGRLTEELPRLLVARPEVLRQLLRVLADAARRSLRSREMHIPPWRKARFMQAKWLGPYRRTLNLLLLPLPLPLPLPPPPMRRRKRFRRPSCGPEQTFTAGCWASTRRPSSSGAAARTR
;
A
#
# COMPACT_ATOMS: atom_id res chain seq x y z
N MET A 1 15.62 -22.31 15.35
CA MET A 1 15.73 -22.30 13.86
C MET A 1 14.92 -21.17 13.22
N ILE A 2 13.60 -21.05 13.47
CA ILE A 2 12.76 -19.99 12.88
C ILE A 2 13.09 -18.61 13.43
N ARG A 3 13.25 -18.48 14.76
CA ARG A 3 13.71 -17.23 15.39
C ARG A 3 15.04 -16.76 14.79
N ASP A 4 15.94 -17.71 14.55
CA ASP A 4 17.23 -17.43 13.93
C ASP A 4 17.11 -17.03 12.46
N LEU A 5 16.09 -17.46 11.72
CA LEU A 5 15.85 -17.00 10.34
C LEU A 5 15.30 -15.58 10.32
N VAL A 6 14.37 -15.27 11.22
CA VAL A 6 13.83 -13.90 11.38
C VAL A 6 14.92 -12.93 11.84
N ASN A 7 15.87 -13.40 12.66
CA ASN A 7 16.99 -12.61 13.17
C ASN A 7 18.23 -12.63 12.25
N ARG A 8 18.34 -13.56 11.28
CA ARG A 8 19.46 -13.63 10.32
C ARG A 8 19.10 -12.97 9.00
N GLY A 9 19.25 -11.65 8.96
CA GLY A 9 19.55 -10.91 7.74
C GLY A 9 21.00 -10.46 7.77
N ARG A 10 21.63 -10.20 6.61
CA ARG A 10 22.83 -9.33 6.52
C ARG A 10 22.48 -7.89 6.87
N SER A 11 21.85 -7.71 8.03
CA SER A 11 21.26 -6.48 8.48
C SER A 11 22.22 -5.80 9.42
N SER A 12 22.43 -4.51 9.23
CA SER A 12 23.26 -3.72 10.13
C SER A 12 22.66 -3.73 11.54
N ALA A 13 23.48 -3.47 12.56
CA ALA A 13 22.99 -3.34 13.93
C ALA A 13 21.86 -2.27 14.05
N ALA A 14 21.91 -1.25 13.20
CA ALA A 14 20.87 -0.22 13.11
C ALA A 14 19.55 -0.76 12.52
N GLU A 15 19.61 -1.57 11.46
CA GLU A 15 18.41 -2.23 10.90
C GLU A 15 17.76 -3.16 11.92
N GLU A 16 18.57 -3.93 12.64
CA GLU A 16 18.07 -4.85 13.67
C GLU A 16 17.45 -4.11 14.86
N ARG A 17 18.06 -2.99 15.30
CA ARG A 17 17.47 -2.12 16.32
C ARG A 17 16.14 -1.55 15.84
N TYR A 18 16.09 -0.99 14.63
CA TYR A 18 14.86 -0.45 14.05
C TYR A 18 13.75 -1.50 13.95
N ARG A 19 14.09 -2.72 13.52
CA ARG A 19 13.15 -3.85 13.44
C ARG A 19 12.58 -4.21 14.81
N ARG A 20 13.40 -4.23 15.86
CA ARG A 20 12.96 -4.50 17.24
C ARG A 20 12.08 -3.40 17.78
N ASP A 21 12.47 -2.13 17.58
CA ASP A 21 11.68 -0.97 18.01
C ASP A 21 10.29 -1.00 17.32
N LEU A 22 10.27 -1.20 16.00
CA LEU A 22 9.04 -1.33 15.23
C LEU A 22 8.18 -2.52 15.69
N ALA A 23 8.79 -3.67 16.00
CA ALA A 23 8.06 -4.82 16.51
C ALA A 23 7.44 -4.54 17.88
N ALA A 24 8.15 -3.82 18.76
CA ALA A 24 7.66 -3.44 20.07
C ALA A 24 6.50 -2.44 19.97
N ASP A 25 6.61 -1.44 19.09
CA ASP A 25 5.52 -0.48 18.82
C ASP A 25 4.30 -1.14 18.18
N ALA A 26 4.50 -2.04 17.21
CA ALA A 26 3.42 -2.78 16.59
C ALA A 26 2.71 -3.70 17.60
N ALA A 27 3.45 -4.31 18.52
CA ALA A 27 2.87 -5.12 19.60
C ALA A 27 2.02 -4.27 20.55
N ARG A 28 2.56 -3.12 21.03
CA ARG A 28 1.80 -2.17 21.85
C ARG A 28 0.51 -1.71 21.17
N ALA A 29 0.58 -1.38 19.88
CA ALA A 29 -0.59 -1.01 19.10
C ALA A 29 -1.59 -2.18 18.96
N ALA A 30 -1.11 -3.40 18.71
CA ALA A 30 -1.96 -4.59 18.62
C ALA A 30 -2.67 -4.90 19.94
N ASP A 31 -2.02 -4.70 21.08
CA ASP A 31 -2.62 -4.89 22.40
C ASP A 31 -3.69 -3.82 22.68
N ARG A 32 -3.42 -2.56 22.32
CA ARG A 32 -4.38 -1.45 22.45
C ARG A 32 -5.68 -1.70 21.68
N PHE A 33 -5.61 -2.36 20.53
CA PHE A 33 -6.77 -2.62 19.68
C PHE A 33 -7.22 -4.10 19.68
N ALA A 34 -6.90 -4.85 20.75
CA ALA A 34 -7.21 -6.27 20.83
C ALA A 34 -8.71 -6.58 20.64
N ASP A 35 -9.60 -5.66 21.04
CA ASP A 35 -11.05 -5.80 20.89
C ASP A 35 -11.50 -5.86 19.41
N LEU A 36 -10.69 -5.33 18.49
CA LEU A 36 -10.97 -5.34 17.06
C LEU A 36 -10.53 -6.63 16.37
N LYS A 37 -9.90 -7.60 17.07
CA LYS A 37 -9.32 -8.82 16.46
C LYS A 37 -10.29 -9.61 15.57
N GLN A 38 -11.59 -9.60 15.91
CA GLN A 38 -12.63 -10.27 15.12
C GLN A 38 -12.81 -9.64 13.73
N ASN A 39 -12.58 -8.32 13.61
CA ASN A 39 -12.56 -7.62 12.34
C ASN A 39 -11.11 -7.37 11.90
N ARG A 40 -10.52 -8.37 11.23
CA ARG A 40 -9.14 -8.34 10.74
C ARG A 40 -8.75 -7.08 9.97
N LEU A 41 -9.68 -6.52 9.17
CA LEU A 41 -9.44 -5.28 8.40
C LEU A 41 -9.38 -4.05 9.32
N ALA A 42 -10.36 -3.91 10.21
CA ALA A 42 -10.39 -2.81 11.18
C ALA A 42 -9.18 -2.88 12.12
N PHE A 43 -8.82 -4.08 12.58
CA PHE A 43 -7.67 -4.30 13.44
C PHE A 43 -6.35 -3.86 12.79
N ARG A 44 -6.07 -4.30 11.55
CA ARG A 44 -4.86 -3.87 10.83
C ARG A 44 -4.81 -2.38 10.57
N ARG A 45 -5.95 -1.76 10.26
CA ARG A 45 -6.04 -0.31 10.04
C ARG A 45 -5.79 0.49 11.31
N ALA A 46 -6.32 0.04 12.44
CA ALA A 46 -6.09 0.68 13.75
C ALA A 46 -4.61 0.60 14.16
N VAL A 47 -3.99 -0.57 14.00
CA VAL A 47 -2.53 -0.73 14.24
C VAL A 47 -1.72 0.16 13.29
N MET A 48 -2.05 0.19 12.00
CA MET A 48 -1.39 1.06 11.02
C MET A 48 -1.52 2.55 11.40
N ALA A 49 -2.71 2.99 11.84
CA ALA A 49 -2.94 4.35 12.29
C ALA A 49 -2.08 4.72 13.51
N SER A 50 -2.04 3.84 14.52
CA SER A 50 -1.20 4.06 15.71
C SER A 50 0.30 4.07 15.39
N LEU A 51 0.78 3.23 14.48
CA LEU A 51 2.17 3.31 14.02
C LEU A 51 2.48 4.66 13.34
N ARG A 52 1.52 5.22 12.60
CA ARG A 52 1.69 6.55 11.98
C ARG A 52 1.68 7.68 13.00
N GLU A 53 0.86 7.58 14.05
CA GLU A 53 0.87 8.53 15.16
C GLU A 53 2.24 8.59 15.87
N ILE A 54 2.93 7.45 15.94
CA ILE A 54 4.30 7.35 16.49
C ILE A 54 5.36 7.93 15.54
N GLY A 55 5.02 8.12 14.25
CA GLY A 55 5.90 8.70 13.24
C GLY A 55 6.44 7.71 12.21
N TYR A 56 5.97 6.46 12.21
CA TYR A 56 6.34 5.49 11.17
C TYR A 56 5.64 5.80 9.83
N ASN A 57 6.34 5.60 8.71
CA ASN A 57 5.73 5.59 7.38
C ASN A 57 5.03 4.25 7.13
N ALA A 58 3.96 4.00 7.89
CA ALA A 58 3.16 2.80 7.78
C ALA A 58 2.05 2.94 6.72
N GLY A 59 1.79 1.84 6.00
CA GLY A 59 0.73 1.75 5.01
C GLY A 59 0.07 0.37 4.99
N ILE A 60 -1.17 0.33 4.52
CA ILE A 60 -1.85 -0.94 4.24
C ILE A 60 -1.45 -1.41 2.84
N CYS A 61 -0.98 -2.65 2.75
CA CYS A 61 -0.69 -3.33 1.51
C CYS A 61 -1.78 -4.37 1.23
N LYS A 62 -2.48 -4.22 0.12
CA LYS A 62 -3.50 -5.16 -0.34
C LYS A 62 -2.99 -5.92 -1.57
N SER A 63 -2.72 -7.20 -1.39
CA SER A 63 -2.48 -8.20 -2.43
C SER A 63 -3.67 -9.19 -2.44
N SER A 64 -3.44 -10.50 -2.63
CA SER A 64 -4.38 -11.55 -2.22
C SER A 64 -4.57 -11.66 -0.70
N TYR A 65 -3.84 -10.85 0.08
CA TYR A 65 -3.93 -10.72 1.52
C TYR A 65 -3.71 -9.24 1.92
N GLU A 66 -4.17 -8.87 3.11
CA GLU A 66 -3.98 -7.52 3.64
C GLU A 66 -2.97 -7.57 4.78
N TYR A 67 -1.91 -6.76 4.68
CA TYR A 67 -0.87 -6.64 5.70
C TYR A 67 -0.41 -5.18 5.82
N ILE A 68 0.38 -4.86 6.84
CA ILE A 68 0.95 -3.53 7.04
C ILE A 68 2.38 -3.53 6.51
N ASP A 69 2.82 -2.47 5.84
CA ASP A 69 4.23 -2.25 5.56
C ASP A 69 4.73 -0.94 6.16
N VAL A 70 6.02 -0.89 6.47
CA VAL A 70 6.71 0.29 6.96
C VAL A 70 7.94 0.53 6.09
N LEU A 71 8.08 1.77 5.61
CA LEU A 71 9.25 2.20 4.85
C LEU A 71 10.15 3.06 5.74
N THR A 72 11.46 2.80 5.72
CA THR A 72 12.43 3.72 6.34
C THR A 72 12.67 4.92 5.44
N SER A 73 13.05 6.05 6.05
CA SER A 73 13.49 7.26 5.34
C SER A 73 15.02 7.39 5.44
N PRO A 74 15.70 8.01 4.47
CA PRO A 74 15.17 8.64 3.24
C PRO A 74 14.83 7.64 2.11
N PRO A 75 14.04 8.04 1.09
CA PRO A 75 13.54 7.17 0.01
C PRO A 75 14.63 6.41 -0.74
N ASP A 76 15.80 7.03 -0.91
CA ASP A 76 16.91 6.51 -1.72
C ASP A 76 17.60 5.30 -1.06
N GLN A 77 17.36 5.07 0.23
CA GLN A 77 17.84 3.91 1.00
C GLN A 77 16.71 3.25 1.79
N ALA A 78 15.45 3.42 1.35
CA ALA A 78 14.29 2.96 2.08
C ALA A 78 14.25 1.42 2.18
N ALA A 79 14.54 0.90 3.37
CA ALA A 79 14.25 -0.47 3.72
C ALA A 79 12.74 -0.63 3.92
N ARG A 80 12.19 -1.71 3.36
CA ARG A 80 10.80 -2.10 3.54
C ARG A 80 10.69 -3.19 4.58
N TYR A 81 9.85 -2.98 5.58
CA TYR A 81 9.46 -3.98 6.57
C TYR A 81 8.01 -4.37 6.35
N ILE A 82 7.75 -5.67 6.31
CA ILE A 82 6.42 -6.25 6.33
C ILE A 82 6.06 -6.50 7.80
N VAL A 83 4.90 -5.99 8.20
CA VAL A 83 4.32 -6.15 9.53
C VAL A 83 3.01 -6.94 9.39
N ASP A 84 2.98 -8.14 9.95
CA ASP A 84 1.79 -8.99 10.00
C ASP A 84 1.49 -9.35 11.45
N ILE A 85 0.39 -8.81 11.97
CA ILE A 85 -0.02 -8.92 13.37
C ILE A 85 -0.70 -10.25 13.71
N ASP A 86 -0.98 -11.08 12.70
CA ASP A 86 -1.62 -12.39 12.85
C ASP A 86 -0.97 -13.44 11.93
N PHE A 87 0.37 -13.46 11.93
CA PHE A 87 1.16 -14.27 11.02
C PHE A 87 1.06 -15.77 11.31
N ALA A 88 1.16 -16.16 12.59
CA ALA A 88 1.17 -17.56 12.99
C ALA A 88 -0.13 -18.30 12.61
N GLY A 89 -1.29 -17.64 12.74
CA GLY A 89 -2.59 -18.22 12.39
C GLY A 89 -2.71 -18.63 10.92
N GLU A 90 -1.89 -18.05 10.03
CA GLU A 90 -1.88 -18.42 8.62
C GLU A 90 -1.26 -19.80 8.36
N PHE A 91 -0.59 -20.44 9.33
CA PHE A 91 0.12 -21.71 9.16
C PHE A 91 -0.57 -22.92 9.83
N GLU A 92 -1.77 -22.75 10.36
CA GLU A 92 -2.51 -23.86 10.95
C GLU A 92 -2.94 -24.90 9.89
N ILE A 93 -2.71 -26.18 10.17
CA ILE A 93 -3.11 -27.29 9.30
C ILE A 93 -3.90 -28.33 10.08
N ALA A 94 -4.74 -29.08 9.38
CA ALA A 94 -5.40 -30.25 9.96
C ALA A 94 -4.37 -31.35 10.25
N ARG A 95 -4.47 -31.97 11.42
CA ARG A 95 -3.65 -33.12 11.86
C ARG A 95 -2.14 -32.89 11.70
N PRO A 96 -1.56 -31.85 12.33
CA PRO A 96 -0.13 -31.60 12.22
C PRO A 96 0.68 -32.80 12.79
N THR A 97 1.87 -33.03 12.25
CA THR A 97 2.86 -33.87 12.92
C THR A 97 3.40 -33.14 14.15
N ALA A 98 3.96 -33.87 15.11
CA ALA A 98 4.59 -33.25 16.28
C ALA A 98 5.72 -32.29 15.89
N GLU A 99 6.51 -32.62 14.86
CA GLU A 99 7.55 -31.75 14.31
C GLU A 99 6.96 -30.43 13.77
N TYR A 100 5.86 -30.51 13.00
CA TYR A 100 5.22 -29.32 12.46
C TYR A 100 4.56 -28.47 13.55
N GLY A 101 3.93 -29.10 14.54
CA GLY A 101 3.34 -28.43 15.69
C GLY A 101 4.36 -27.57 16.43
N ARG A 102 5.52 -28.16 16.80
CA ARG A 102 6.63 -27.45 17.45
C ARG A 102 7.12 -26.27 16.60
N LEU A 103 7.24 -26.47 15.28
CA LEU A 103 7.66 -25.42 14.35
C LEU A 103 6.67 -24.24 14.35
N THR A 104 5.37 -24.52 14.35
CA THR A 104 4.33 -23.49 14.38
C THR A 104 4.21 -22.80 15.74
N GLU A 105 4.49 -23.48 16.84
CA GLU A 105 4.53 -22.87 18.19
C GLU A 105 5.68 -21.87 18.35
N GLU A 106 6.79 -22.08 17.63
CA GLU A 106 7.91 -21.13 17.59
C GLU A 106 7.63 -19.88 16.74
N LEU A 107 6.58 -19.89 15.91
CA LEU A 107 6.29 -18.78 15.01
C LEU A 107 5.89 -17.52 15.78
N PRO A 108 6.40 -16.34 15.40
CA PRO A 108 5.94 -15.10 15.98
C PRO A 108 4.49 -14.85 15.55
N ARG A 109 3.61 -14.54 16.51
CA ARG A 109 2.25 -14.08 16.22
C ARG A 109 2.26 -12.79 15.43
N LEU A 110 3.12 -11.85 15.84
CA LEU A 110 3.41 -10.60 15.15
C LEU A 110 4.77 -10.71 14.45
N LEU A 111 4.76 -10.73 13.13
CA LEU A 111 5.97 -10.73 12.32
C LEU A 111 6.35 -9.30 11.92
N VAL A 112 7.62 -8.94 12.14
CA VAL A 112 8.27 -7.80 11.49
C VAL A 112 9.51 -8.29 10.77
N ALA A 113 9.48 -8.29 9.43
CA ALA A 113 10.57 -8.83 8.62
C ALA A 113 10.69 -8.11 7.27
N ARG A 114 11.90 -8.13 6.70
CA ARG A 114 12.13 -7.69 5.31
C ARG A 114 11.53 -8.71 4.32
N PRO A 115 11.14 -8.28 3.11
CA PRO A 115 10.64 -9.18 2.06
C PRO A 115 11.55 -10.38 1.78
N GLU A 116 12.86 -10.20 1.85
CA GLU A 116 13.86 -11.25 1.60
C GLU A 116 13.83 -12.33 2.68
N VAL A 117 13.75 -11.91 3.94
CA VAL A 117 13.67 -12.80 5.11
C VAL A 117 12.34 -13.54 5.12
N LEU A 118 11.23 -12.83 4.86
CA LEU A 118 9.91 -13.44 4.75
C LEU A 118 9.88 -14.49 3.64
N ARG A 119 10.50 -14.23 2.48
CA ARG A 119 10.58 -15.21 1.38
C ARG A 119 11.22 -16.52 1.81
N GLN A 120 12.32 -16.45 2.57
CA GLN A 120 13.02 -17.64 3.07
C GLN A 120 12.17 -18.37 4.11
N LEU A 121 11.59 -17.63 5.05
CA LEU A 121 10.71 -18.17 6.09
C LEU A 121 9.52 -18.94 5.48
N LEU A 122 8.85 -18.36 4.48
CA LEU A 122 7.73 -18.98 3.79
C LEU A 122 8.11 -20.27 3.03
N ARG A 123 9.35 -20.38 2.53
CA ARG A 123 9.83 -21.62 1.91
C ARG A 123 9.97 -22.74 2.94
N VAL A 124 10.64 -22.45 4.05
CA VAL A 124 10.83 -23.41 5.15
C VAL A 124 9.49 -23.88 5.70
N LEU A 125 8.55 -22.96 5.94
CA LEU A 125 7.22 -23.28 6.44
C LEU A 125 6.39 -24.10 5.45
N ALA A 126 6.44 -23.76 4.16
CA ALA A 126 5.74 -24.52 3.13
C ALA A 126 6.29 -25.95 2.99
N ASP A 127 7.60 -26.13 3.07
CA ASP A 127 8.24 -27.45 3.01
C ASP A 127 7.90 -28.29 4.24
N ALA A 128 7.92 -27.70 5.43
CA ALA A 128 7.51 -28.38 6.66
C ALA A 128 6.01 -28.77 6.62
N ALA A 129 5.14 -27.88 6.14
CA ALA A 129 3.72 -28.18 5.98
C ALA A 129 3.50 -29.32 4.97
N ARG A 130 4.24 -29.31 3.85
CA ARG A 130 4.24 -30.37 2.85
C ARG A 130 4.66 -31.72 3.43
N ARG A 131 5.74 -31.77 4.23
CA ARG A 131 6.19 -33.01 4.89
C ARG A 131 5.14 -33.53 5.85
N SER A 132 4.58 -32.65 6.69
CA SER A 132 3.52 -33.01 7.64
C SER A 132 2.30 -33.60 6.94
N LEU A 133 1.75 -32.91 5.94
CA LEU A 133 0.56 -33.37 5.21
C LEU A 133 0.82 -34.71 4.51
N ARG A 134 1.98 -34.89 3.87
CA ARG A 134 2.33 -36.15 3.21
C ARG A 134 2.43 -37.32 4.18
N SER A 135 3.06 -37.12 5.35
CA SER A 135 3.18 -38.16 6.37
C SER A 135 1.83 -38.60 6.96
N ARG A 136 0.80 -37.77 6.79
CA ARG A 136 -0.57 -38.03 7.21
C ARG A 136 -1.48 -38.43 6.04
N GLU A 137 -0.89 -38.73 4.88
CA GLU A 137 -1.60 -39.11 3.64
C GLU A 137 -2.64 -38.05 3.18
N MET A 138 -2.40 -36.78 3.51
CA MET A 138 -3.28 -35.68 3.16
C MET A 138 -2.83 -34.99 1.87
N HIS A 139 -3.81 -34.63 1.03
CA HIS A 139 -3.54 -33.82 -0.15
C HIS A 139 -3.01 -32.43 0.24
N ILE A 140 -2.01 -31.94 -0.48
CA ILE A 140 -1.41 -30.61 -0.24
C ILE A 140 -2.21 -29.57 -1.03
N PRO A 141 -3.00 -28.72 -0.37
CA PRO A 141 -3.78 -27.74 -1.09
C PRO A 141 -2.87 -26.66 -1.73
N PRO A 142 -3.32 -25.99 -2.80
CA PRO A 142 -2.50 -25.01 -3.52
C PRO A 142 -1.94 -23.90 -2.62
N TRP A 143 -2.74 -23.38 -1.68
CA TRP A 143 -2.32 -22.33 -0.74
C TRP A 143 -1.22 -22.77 0.24
N ARG A 144 -1.01 -24.08 0.40
CA ARG A 144 0.08 -24.64 1.21
C ARG A 144 1.37 -24.86 0.39
N LYS A 145 1.39 -24.50 -0.89
CA LYS A 145 2.61 -24.53 -1.72
C LYS A 145 3.39 -23.21 -1.57
N ALA A 146 4.72 -23.29 -1.56
CA ALA A 146 5.60 -22.15 -1.34
C ALA A 146 5.35 -20.97 -2.30
N ARG A 147 5.03 -21.23 -3.58
CA ARG A 147 4.74 -20.19 -4.57
C ARG A 147 3.49 -19.38 -4.19
N PHE A 148 2.42 -20.05 -3.77
CA PHE A 148 1.17 -19.38 -3.38
C PHE A 148 1.34 -18.62 -2.07
N MET A 149 2.01 -19.21 -1.08
CA MET A 149 2.34 -18.50 0.15
C MET A 149 3.19 -17.26 -0.12
N GLN A 150 4.23 -17.34 -0.95
CA GLN A 150 5.04 -16.17 -1.28
C GLN A 150 4.23 -15.09 -2.00
N ALA A 151 3.40 -15.46 -2.98
CA ALA A 151 2.55 -14.50 -3.69
C ALA A 151 1.57 -13.75 -2.75
N LYS A 152 1.18 -14.38 -1.64
CA LYS A 152 0.30 -13.79 -0.64
C LYS A 152 0.86 -12.50 -0.04
N TRP A 153 2.13 -12.44 0.33
CA TRP A 153 2.74 -11.20 0.86
C TRP A 153 3.60 -10.47 -0.17
N LEU A 154 4.27 -11.20 -1.07
CA LEU A 154 5.32 -10.68 -1.95
C LEU A 154 4.85 -10.50 -3.41
N GLY A 155 3.59 -10.81 -3.71
CA GLY A 155 3.00 -10.55 -5.03
C GLY A 155 2.74 -9.05 -5.27
N PRO A 156 2.24 -8.69 -6.46
CA PRO A 156 1.78 -7.33 -6.74
C PRO A 156 0.75 -6.88 -5.70
N TYR A 157 0.91 -5.67 -5.20
CA TYR A 157 0.06 -5.11 -4.15
C TYR A 157 -0.23 -3.63 -4.42
N ARG A 158 -1.36 -3.16 -3.87
CA ARG A 158 -1.66 -1.73 -3.77
C ARG A 158 -1.36 -1.25 -2.37
N ARG A 159 -0.56 -0.19 -2.24
CA ARG A 159 -0.25 0.45 -0.96
C ARG A 159 -1.20 1.63 -0.73
N THR A 160 -1.76 1.74 0.47
CA THR A 160 -2.69 2.80 0.84
C THR A 160 -2.27 3.43 2.17
N LEU A 161 -2.18 4.75 2.17
CA LEU A 161 -1.84 5.57 3.33
C LEU A 161 -3.05 6.29 3.94
N ASN A 162 -4.25 6.04 3.41
CA ASN A 162 -5.46 6.71 3.86
C ASN A 162 -5.77 6.34 5.31
N LEU A 163 -5.55 7.30 6.19
CA LEU A 163 -6.03 7.37 7.58
C LEU A 163 -7.53 7.73 7.65
N LEU A 164 -8.13 8.10 6.52
CA LEU A 164 -9.45 8.73 6.45
C LEU A 164 -10.59 7.72 6.65
N LEU A 165 -10.82 7.34 7.91
CA LEU A 165 -12.15 7.01 8.44
C LEU A 165 -12.39 7.61 9.84
N LEU A 166 -11.56 8.56 10.28
CA LEU A 166 -12.02 9.56 11.25
C LEU A 166 -12.62 10.70 10.41
N PRO A 167 -13.89 11.09 10.63
CA PRO A 167 -14.44 12.25 9.95
C PRO A 167 -13.62 13.46 10.38
N LEU A 168 -12.75 13.94 9.47
CA LEU A 168 -12.17 15.26 9.60
C LEU A 168 -13.37 16.22 9.65
N PRO A 169 -13.50 17.11 10.66
CA PRO A 169 -14.51 18.16 10.57
C PRO A 169 -14.26 18.91 9.27
N LEU A 170 -15.26 18.85 8.38
CA LEU A 170 -15.26 19.58 7.11
C LEU A 170 -14.82 21.02 7.41
N PRO A 171 -13.86 21.60 6.66
CA PRO A 171 -13.57 23.02 6.77
C PRO A 171 -14.88 23.78 6.58
N LEU A 172 -15.27 24.57 7.58
CA LEU A 172 -16.47 25.41 7.51
C LEU A 172 -16.44 26.20 6.19
N PRO A 173 -17.58 26.33 5.48
CA PRO A 173 -17.65 27.13 4.27
C PRO A 173 -17.16 28.54 4.59
N LEU A 174 -16.12 29.00 3.87
CA LEU A 174 -15.64 30.38 4.00
C LEU A 174 -16.80 31.34 3.69
N PRO A 175 -16.97 32.42 4.46
CA PRO A 175 -17.99 33.41 4.17
C PRO A 175 -17.76 34.02 2.78
N PRO A 176 -18.83 34.33 2.03
CA PRO A 176 -18.69 34.93 0.70
C PRO A 176 -17.97 36.28 0.80
N PRO A 177 -17.11 36.63 -0.17
CA PRO A 177 -16.41 37.90 -0.14
C PRO A 177 -17.40 39.07 -0.20
N PRO A 178 -17.13 40.17 0.50
CA PRO A 178 -18.02 41.32 0.51
C PRO A 178 -18.17 41.89 -0.90
N MET A 179 -19.42 42.03 -1.36
CA MET A 179 -19.75 42.61 -2.65
C MET A 179 -19.27 44.06 -2.71
N ARG A 180 -18.28 44.31 -3.57
CA ARG A 180 -17.79 45.65 -3.85
C ARG A 180 -18.89 46.45 -4.55
N ARG A 181 -19.47 47.45 -3.88
CA ARG A 181 -20.45 48.37 -4.47
C ARG A 181 -19.87 48.95 -5.76
N ARG A 182 -20.49 48.61 -6.90
CA ARG A 182 -20.19 49.24 -8.19
C ARG A 182 -20.39 50.75 -8.03
N LYS A 183 -19.31 51.53 -8.16
CA LYS A 183 -19.42 52.99 -8.31
C LYS A 183 -20.26 53.25 -9.57
N ARG A 184 -21.36 53.97 -9.43
CA ARG A 184 -22.18 54.44 -10.55
C ARG A 184 -21.28 55.24 -11.49
N PHE A 185 -20.98 54.66 -12.64
CA PHE A 185 -20.34 55.40 -13.73
C PHE A 185 -21.41 56.34 -14.31
N ARG A 186 -21.23 57.65 -14.11
CA ARG A 186 -22.05 58.66 -14.81
C ARG A 186 -21.72 58.56 -16.30
N ARG A 187 -22.73 58.38 -17.13
CA ARG A 187 -22.62 58.36 -18.60
C ARG A 187 -22.14 59.74 -19.09
N PRO A 188 -21.10 59.83 -19.93
CA PRO A 188 -20.89 60.98 -20.79
C PRO A 188 -21.85 60.91 -21.98
N SER A 189 -22.41 62.06 -22.39
CA SER A 189 -23.23 62.17 -23.61
C SER A 189 -22.33 62.13 -24.84
N CYS A 190 -22.65 61.28 -25.82
CA CYS A 190 -22.08 61.36 -27.16
C CYS A 190 -23.04 62.12 -28.09
N GLY A 191 -22.50 63.16 -28.75
CA GLY A 191 -23.07 63.77 -29.95
C GLY A 191 -22.80 62.93 -31.22
N PRO A 192 -23.31 63.36 -32.39
CA PRO A 192 -23.66 62.46 -33.48
C PRO A 192 -22.61 62.28 -34.58
N GLU A 193 -22.81 61.15 -35.29
CA GLU A 193 -22.57 60.86 -36.71
C GLU A 193 -21.23 61.22 -37.37
N GLN A 194 -20.52 60.21 -37.84
CA GLN A 194 -20.08 60.13 -39.24
C GLN A 194 -20.15 58.69 -39.77
N THR A 195 -20.92 58.53 -40.84
CA THR A 195 -20.95 57.39 -41.77
C THR A 195 -19.68 57.31 -42.60
N PHE A 196 -19.18 56.13 -42.96
CA PHE A 196 -18.58 55.89 -44.28
C PHE A 196 -18.55 54.39 -44.64
N THR A 197 -18.44 54.17 -45.95
CA THR A 197 -18.98 53.11 -46.83
C THR A 197 -18.25 51.77 -46.91
N ALA A 198 -18.96 50.82 -47.52
CA ALA A 198 -18.59 49.46 -47.91
C ALA A 198 -17.45 49.32 -48.94
N GLY A 199 -16.84 48.13 -49.00
CA GLY A 199 -15.94 47.68 -50.06
C GLY A 199 -15.88 46.14 -50.14
N CYS A 200 -16.12 45.62 -51.35
CA CYS A 200 -16.37 44.23 -51.72
C CYS A 200 -15.13 43.32 -51.91
N TRP A 201 -15.38 42.00 -51.73
CA TRP A 201 -15.02 40.83 -52.56
C TRP A 201 -13.57 40.68 -53.10
N ALA A 202 -12.96 39.53 -52.78
CA ALA A 202 -12.39 38.62 -53.79
C ALA A 202 -12.10 37.22 -53.21
N SER A 203 -12.58 36.20 -53.92
CA SER A 203 -12.38 34.77 -53.71
C SER A 203 -11.18 34.27 -54.52
N THR A 204 -10.28 33.44 -53.95
CA THR A 204 -9.59 32.41 -54.77
C THR A 204 -9.05 31.21 -53.98
N ARG A 205 -9.67 30.06 -54.27
CA ARG A 205 -9.21 28.66 -54.44
C ARG A 205 -7.90 28.14 -53.83
N ARG A 206 -8.05 26.93 -53.25
CA ARG A 206 -7.06 25.86 -53.05
C ARG A 206 -6.27 25.50 -54.31
N PRO A 207 -5.08 24.88 -54.12
CA PRO A 207 -4.71 23.71 -54.89
C PRO A 207 -4.34 22.49 -54.05
N SER A 208 -4.46 21.35 -54.72
CA SER A 208 -4.21 19.97 -54.35
C SER A 208 -2.96 19.44 -55.05
N SER A 209 -2.15 18.61 -54.39
CA SER A 209 -1.23 17.61 -54.98
C SER A 209 -0.80 16.67 -53.83
N SER A 210 -0.89 15.33 -53.84
CA SER A 210 -0.55 14.23 -54.76
C SER A 210 0.95 13.90 -54.86
N GLY A 211 1.32 12.67 -54.48
CA GLY A 211 2.59 12.00 -54.84
C GLY A 211 3.25 11.27 -53.66
N ALA A 212 3.08 9.95 -53.51
CA ALA A 212 3.98 8.86 -53.99
C ALA A 212 5.07 8.49 -52.95
N ALA A 213 4.98 7.36 -52.23
CA ALA A 213 5.39 5.99 -52.61
C ALA A 213 6.91 5.74 -52.56
N ALA A 214 7.36 4.85 -51.65
CA ALA A 214 8.46 3.90 -51.89
C ALA A 214 8.58 2.85 -50.75
N ARG A 215 8.49 1.57 -51.12
CA ARG A 215 9.04 0.40 -50.40
C ARG A 215 10.57 0.45 -50.52
N THR A 216 11.37 -0.11 -49.63
CA THR A 216 11.99 -1.47 -49.59
C THR A 216 13.09 -1.31 -48.53
N ARG A 217 13.41 -2.21 -47.61
CA ARG A 217 13.94 -3.57 -47.79
C ARG A 217 14.07 -4.21 -46.40
#